data_AF-A0A7G8IV27-F1
#
_entry.id   AF-A0A7G8IV27-F1
#
_cell.length_a   1.000
_cell.length_b   1.000
_cell.length_c   1.000
_cell.angle_alpha   90.00
_cell.angle_beta   90.00
_cell.angle_gamma   90.00
#
_symmetry.space_group_name_H-M   'P 1'
#
loop_
_entity.id
_entity.type
_entity.pdbx_description
1 polymer ?
#
loop_
_entity_poly.entity_id
_entity_poly.type
_entity_poly.pdbx_seq_one_letter_code
_entity_poly.pdbx_strand_id
1 'polypeptide(L)'
;MKVFAAVLLALGANCHVNAEPSPGPSPESIPDLEARQQALKLLCPIAQKAGGGWGDDNINRGIASIQYGEEWPPNRAQFSAYKLCLIRGYSK
;
A
#
# COMPACT_ATOMS: atom_id res chain seq x y z
N MET A 1 1.06 -51.04 -22.39
CA MET A 1 1.11 -49.79 -21.58
C MET A 1 1.92 -48.73 -22.33
N LYS A 2 1.33 -48.00 -23.29
CA LYS A 2 2.03 -46.94 -24.05
C LYS A 2 1.04 -46.00 -24.77
N VAL A 3 -0.01 -45.45 -24.13
CA VAL A 3 -0.82 -44.39 -24.79
C VAL A 3 -1.52 -43.47 -23.78
N PHE A 4 -0.82 -42.80 -22.86
CA PHE A 4 -1.48 -41.77 -22.03
C PHE A 4 -0.59 -40.56 -21.68
N ALA A 5 0.47 -40.30 -22.44
CA ALA A 5 1.42 -39.23 -22.14
C ALA A 5 1.37 -38.01 -23.08
N ALA A 6 0.33 -37.89 -23.93
CA ALA A 6 0.28 -36.82 -24.94
C ALA A 6 -0.74 -35.71 -24.68
N VAL A 7 -1.63 -35.83 -23.68
CA VAL A 7 -2.71 -34.84 -23.47
C VAL A 7 -2.31 -33.70 -22.51
N LEU A 8 -1.24 -33.85 -21.73
CA LEU A 8 -0.84 -32.85 -20.73
C LEU A 8 0.09 -31.73 -21.26
N LEU A 9 0.50 -31.77 -22.52
CA LEU A 9 1.41 -30.78 -23.11
C LEU A 9 0.69 -29.65 -23.88
N ALA A 10 -0.63 -29.68 -23.99
CA ALA A 10 -1.40 -28.68 -24.76
C ALA A 10 -1.97 -27.51 -23.94
N LEU A 11 -1.76 -27.47 -22.62
CA LEU A 11 -2.30 -26.42 -21.73
C LEU A 11 -1.24 -25.44 -21.19
N GLY A 12 0.03 -25.58 -21.59
CA GLY A 12 1.14 -24.80 -21.05
C GLY A 12 1.51 -23.53 -21.83
N ALA A 13 0.94 -23.30 -23.02
CA ALA A 13 1.29 -22.17 -23.85
C ALA A 13 0.09 -21.22 -23.97
N ASN A 14 0.12 -20.11 -23.22
CA ASN A 14 -0.50 -18.80 -23.51
C ASN A 14 -1.07 -18.07 -22.30
N CYS A 15 -0.38 -18.08 -21.17
CA CYS A 15 -0.57 -17.05 -20.16
C CYS A 15 0.71 -16.21 -20.01
N HIS A 16 1.21 -15.65 -21.12
CA HIS A 16 1.96 -14.40 -21.02
C HIS A 16 0.95 -13.30 -20.73
N VAL A 17 0.56 -13.19 -19.47
CA VAL A 17 -0.15 -12.02 -18.95
C VAL A 17 0.89 -10.90 -18.89
N ASN A 18 1.18 -10.29 -20.04
CA ASN A 18 1.53 -8.88 -20.06
C ASN A 18 0.22 -8.14 -19.72
N ALA A 19 -0.15 -8.15 -18.44
CA ALA A 19 -1.11 -7.19 -17.96
C ALA A 19 -0.41 -5.84 -18.04
N GLU A 20 -0.75 -5.05 -19.07
CA GLU A 20 -0.51 -3.62 -19.02
C GLU A 20 -1.02 -3.13 -17.65
N PRO A 21 -0.29 -2.23 -16.96
CA PRO A 21 -0.79 -1.67 -15.73
C PRO A 21 -2.15 -1.06 -16.05
N SER A 22 -3.22 -1.65 -15.51
CA SER A 22 -4.54 -1.07 -15.63
C SER A 22 -4.42 0.36 -15.12
N PRO A 23 -4.76 1.39 -15.94
CA PRO A 23 -4.75 2.75 -15.46
C PRO A 23 -5.71 2.76 -14.28
N GLY A 24 -5.16 2.89 -13.08
CA GLY A 24 -5.96 2.98 -11.88
C GLY A 24 -6.99 4.10 -12.03
N PRO A 25 -8.03 4.12 -11.18
CA PRO A 25 -8.99 5.22 -11.19
C PRO A 25 -8.27 6.57 -11.21
N SER A 26 -8.78 7.53 -12.01
CA SER A 26 -8.25 8.90 -12.01
C SER A 26 -8.22 9.42 -10.57
N PRO A 27 -7.16 10.09 -10.10
CA PRO A 27 -7.09 10.64 -8.74
C PRO A 27 -8.31 11.47 -8.34
N GLU A 28 -8.95 12.14 -9.31
CA GLU A 28 -10.15 12.97 -9.13
C GLU A 28 -11.43 12.15 -8.91
N SER A 29 -11.42 10.87 -9.32
CA SER A 29 -12.55 9.93 -9.22
C SER A 29 -12.56 9.11 -7.94
N ILE A 30 -11.47 9.15 -7.16
CA ILE A 30 -11.36 8.45 -5.89
C ILE A 30 -11.94 9.38 -4.81
N PRO A 31 -12.98 8.94 -4.06
CA PRO A 31 -13.45 9.71 -2.90
C PRO A 31 -12.27 10.02 -1.97
N ASP A 32 -12.17 11.25 -1.46
CA ASP A 32 -11.05 11.73 -0.62
C ASP A 32 -10.70 10.72 0.50
N LEU A 33 -11.71 10.07 1.08
CA LEU A 33 -11.54 9.02 2.08
C LEU A 33 -10.78 7.79 1.55
N GLU A 34 -11.11 7.30 0.36
CA GLU A 34 -10.47 6.13 -0.24
C GLU A 34 -9.04 6.45 -0.68
N ALA A 35 -8.80 7.65 -1.24
CA ALA A 35 -7.46 8.11 -1.61
C ALA A 35 -6.55 8.20 -0.37
N ARG A 36 -7.05 8.75 0.73
CA ARG A 36 -6.33 8.80 2.02
C ARG A 36 -6.02 7.40 2.54
N GLN A 37 -6.97 6.46 2.46
CA GLN A 37 -6.72 5.09 2.90
C GLN A 37 -5.65 4.39 2.05
N GLN A 38 -5.66 4.56 0.73
CA GLN A 38 -4.65 4.01 -0.16
C GLN A 38 -3.27 4.61 0.13
N ALA A 39 -3.18 5.93 0.33
CA ALA A 39 -1.94 6.59 0.70
C ALA A 39 -1.39 6.07 2.04
N LEU A 40 -2.24 5.88 3.06
CA LEU A 40 -1.84 5.34 4.35
C LEU A 40 -1.32 3.90 4.25
N LYS A 41 -1.95 3.03 3.44
CA LYS A 41 -1.46 1.66 3.18
C LYS A 41 -0.04 1.62 2.61
N LEU A 42 0.32 2.60 1.78
CA LEU A 42 1.64 2.67 1.16
C LEU A 42 2.68 3.31 2.08
N LEU A 43 2.29 4.36 2.83
CA LEU A 43 3.21 5.11 3.67
C LEU A 43 3.53 4.42 4.99
N CYS A 44 2.59 3.69 5.59
CA CYS A 44 2.79 3.03 6.88
C CYS A 44 3.96 2.02 6.88
N PRO A 45 4.12 1.14 5.87
CA PRO A 45 5.31 0.27 5.78
C PRO A 45 6.62 1.02 5.57
N ILE A 46 6.59 2.17 4.89
CA ILE A 46 7.77 3.02 4.67
C ILE A 46 8.19 3.66 5.99
N ALA A 47 7.24 4.23 6.73
CA ALA A 47 7.48 4.79 8.07
C ALA A 47 8.12 3.76 9.00
N GLN A 48 7.64 2.52 8.94
CA GLN A 48 8.18 1.41 9.73
C GLN A 48 9.66 1.12 9.42
N LYS A 49 10.09 1.31 8.16
CA LYS A 49 11.46 1.03 7.71
C LYS A 49 12.40 2.22 7.84
N ALA A 50 11.90 3.45 7.71
CA ALA A 50 12.71 4.67 7.58
C ALA A 50 13.55 5.06 8.81
N GLY A 51 13.40 4.37 9.95
CA GLY A 51 14.21 4.64 11.14
C GLY A 51 14.14 3.55 12.21
N GLY A 52 14.03 2.28 11.83
CA GLY A 52 13.91 1.16 12.77
C GLY A 52 12.55 1.04 13.48
N GLY A 53 11.53 1.75 12.99
CA GLY A 53 10.17 1.65 13.50
C GLY A 53 9.37 2.91 13.25
N TRP A 54 9.82 4.07 13.73
CA TRP A 54 9.04 5.32 13.72
C TRP A 54 9.90 6.59 13.88
N GLY A 55 11.19 6.52 13.57
CA GLY A 55 12.16 7.59 13.85
C GLY A 55 12.18 8.75 12.85
N ASP A 56 11.34 8.72 11.81
CA ASP A 56 11.28 9.77 10.79
C ASP A 56 10.08 10.70 11.02
N ASP A 57 10.36 11.88 11.56
CA ASP A 57 9.35 12.90 11.88
C ASP A 57 8.62 13.43 10.65
N ASN A 58 9.29 13.50 9.49
CA ASN A 58 8.65 14.01 8.27
C ASN A 58 7.61 13.02 7.74
N ILE A 59 7.95 11.73 7.75
CA ILE A 59 7.02 10.67 7.34
C ILE A 59 5.86 10.59 8.34
N ASN A 60 6.14 10.67 9.64
CA ASN A 60 5.10 10.68 10.67
C ASN A 60 4.12 11.86 10.48
N ARG A 61 4.64 13.05 10.17
CA ARG A 61 3.83 14.24 9.86
C ARG A 61 2.98 14.01 8.62
N GLY A 62 3.56 13.46 7.55
CA GLY A 62 2.81 13.12 6.33
C GLY A 62 1.64 12.19 6.59
N ILE A 63 1.86 11.11 7.35
CA ILE A 63 0.81 10.15 7.73
C ILE A 63 -0.31 10.83 8.54
N ALA A 64 0.05 11.62 9.54
CA ALA A 64 -0.94 12.32 10.35
C ALA A 64 -1.74 13.34 9.53
N SER A 65 -1.06 14.11 8.67
CA SER A 65 -1.71 15.09 7.79
C SER A 65 -2.67 14.47 6.79
N ILE A 66 -2.32 13.32 6.20
CA ILE A 66 -3.23 12.58 5.31
C ILE A 66 -4.48 12.12 6.04
N GLN A 67 -4.36 11.62 7.27
CA GLN A 67 -5.51 11.15 8.03
C GLN A 67 -6.44 12.28 8.49
N TYR A 68 -5.88 13.40 8.94
CA TYR A 68 -6.64 14.47 9.62
C TYR A 68 -6.94 15.68 8.73
N GLY A 69 -6.27 15.82 7.57
CA GLY A 69 -6.51 16.92 6.64
C GLY A 69 -5.95 18.26 7.09
N GLU A 70 -4.96 18.27 7.98
CA GLU A 70 -4.33 19.47 8.54
C GLU A 70 -2.81 19.28 8.64
N GLU A 71 -2.06 20.37 8.78
CA GLU A 71 -0.62 20.30 9.03
C GLU A 71 -0.36 19.87 10.47
N TRP A 72 0.54 18.90 10.66
CA TRP A 72 0.89 18.39 11.99
C TRP A 72 2.24 18.89 12.48
N PRO A 73 2.37 19.30 13.76
CA PRO A 73 3.67 19.60 14.35
C PRO A 73 4.45 18.31 14.66
N PRO A 74 5.80 18.33 14.60
CA PRO A 74 6.65 17.14 14.73
C PRO A 74 6.35 16.31 16.00
N ASN A 75 6.12 17.00 17.12
CA ASN A 75 6.07 16.42 18.47
C ASN A 75 4.80 15.61 18.76
N ARG A 76 3.78 15.67 17.89
CA ARG A 76 2.52 14.91 18.04
C ARG A 76 2.30 13.88 16.92
N ALA A 77 3.05 14.02 15.82
CA ALA A 77 2.83 13.23 14.61
C ALA A 77 3.23 11.76 14.81
N GLN A 78 4.30 11.49 15.55
CA GLN A 78 4.80 10.12 15.76
C GLN A 78 3.77 9.21 16.45
N PHE A 79 3.18 9.66 17.56
CA PHE A 79 2.18 8.86 18.28
C PHE A 79 0.92 8.60 17.43
N SER A 80 0.48 9.62 16.69
CA SER A 80 -0.66 9.50 15.77
C SER A 80 -0.36 8.53 14.63
N ALA A 81 0.80 8.65 13.98
CA ALA A 81 1.23 7.75 12.90
C ALA A 81 1.37 6.30 13.39
N TYR A 82 2.00 6.08 14.55
CA TYR A 82 2.09 4.77 15.19
C TYR A 82 0.71 4.12 15.39
N LYS A 83 -0.23 4.88 16.00
CA LYS A 83 -1.58 4.40 16.27
C LYS A 83 -2.33 4.11 14.97
N LEU A 84 -2.21 4.98 13.97
CA LEU A 84 -2.87 4.79 12.68
C LEU A 84 -2.35 3.54 11.98
N CYS A 85 -1.04 3.40 11.87
CA CYS A 85 -0.46 2.32 11.08
C CYS A 85 -0.59 0.95 11.73
N LEU A 86 -0.30 0.83 13.03
CA LEU A 86 -0.29 -0.46 13.73
C LEU A 86 -1.67 -0.88 14.23
N ILE A 87 -2.47 0.05 14.78
CA ILE A 87 -3.75 -0.28 15.42
C ILE A 87 -4.89 -0.34 14.39
N ARG A 88 -4.86 0.50 13.34
CA ARG A 88 -5.84 0.42 12.23
C ARG A 88 -5.43 -0.54 11.11
N GLY A 89 -4.27 -1.19 11.24
CA GLY A 89 -3.86 -2.30 10.36
C GLY A 89 -3.35 -1.88 8.98
N TYR A 90 -2.91 -0.63 8.80
CA TYR A 90 -2.30 -0.18 7.54
C TYR A 90 -0.85 -0.67 7.34
N SER A 91 -0.25 -1.29 8.36
CA SER A 91 1.08 -1.89 8.32
C SER A 91 1.07 -3.43 8.31
N LYS A 92 -0.08 -4.07 8.06
CA LYS A 92 -0.20 -5.54 7.96
C LYS A 92 -0.17 -6.01 6.51
#